data_AF-A0A7R9PPF2-F1
#
_entry.id   AF-A0A7R9PPF2-F1
#
_cell.length_a   1.000
_cell.length_b   1.000
_cell.length_c   1.000
_cell.angle_alpha   90.00
_cell.angle_beta   90.00
_cell.angle_gamma   90.00
#
_symmetry.space_group_name_H-M   'P 1'
#
loop_
_entity.id
_entity.type
_entity.pdbx_description
1 polymer ?
#
loop_
_entity_poly.entity_id
_entity_poly.type
_entity_poly.pdbx_seq_one_letter_code
_entity_poly.pdbx_strand_id
1 'polypeptide(L)'
;MSYLNALEDMNRQTDLYKKKISKLKRFAKDIIYKRSANLKRTRQNTTWGSAPLTTPGTGAPAAKKQAAKKKLTDGNEPVKSNSKPKKTSTPKAKKIVQPITLDMTGRPVFPIVLGGLTIHSLGEVVSDRPDYHTEELIFPVGFCSSRMYGSLKDPEKKCVYTCKILDGGYSPSFEIVADNELEYPLVGESASDCHTLLLHKINLSLGFEVVSTRGRGPEFFGFSHPTILNLIQSSPGTRKCTNYKWSRFEGHSVLNYELSMTLSIGALSQGSRVSKTGEPPTEERDAALSYEALQRSIIFAKSHLLTAKKEESQEQLMSNANTTLRDLLMS
;
A
#
# COMPACT_ATOMS: atom_id res chain seq x y z
N MET A 1 40.06 7.81 39.37
CA MET A 1 38.61 7.47 39.35
C MET A 1 37.96 7.79 38.01
N SER A 2 37.79 9.06 37.60
CA SER A 2 37.07 9.44 36.35
C SER A 2 37.39 8.60 35.10
N TYR A 3 38.67 8.39 34.78
CA TYR A 3 39.07 7.70 33.54
C TYR A 3 38.73 6.20 33.50
N LEU A 4 38.68 5.52 34.65
CA LEU A 4 38.33 4.09 34.72
C LEU A 4 36.83 3.88 34.48
N ASN A 5 35.99 4.73 35.08
CA ASN A 5 34.54 4.68 34.89
C ASN A 5 34.16 4.93 33.42
N ALA A 6 34.80 5.90 32.76
CA ALA A 6 34.60 6.15 31.32
C ALA A 6 35.00 4.95 30.44
N LEU A 7 36.01 4.18 30.85
CA LEU A 7 36.47 2.97 30.16
C LEU A 7 35.50 1.79 30.38
N GLU A 8 34.92 1.66 31.58
CA GLU A 8 33.85 0.69 31.84
C GLU A 8 32.58 0.98 31.03
N ASP A 9 32.14 2.24 30.98
CA ASP A 9 30.94 2.61 30.22
C ASP A 9 31.15 2.48 28.71
N MET A 10 32.35 2.80 28.19
CA MET A 10 32.74 2.48 26.80
C MET A 10 32.67 0.98 26.49
N ASN A 11 33.13 0.12 27.42
CA ASN A 11 33.05 -1.33 27.26
C ASN A 11 31.59 -1.84 27.32
N ARG A 12 30.76 -1.33 28.25
CA ARG A 12 29.33 -1.64 28.33
C ARG A 12 28.58 -1.23 27.06
N GLN A 13 28.85 -0.03 26.56
CA GLN A 13 28.30 0.49 25.29
C GLN A 13 28.66 -0.44 24.13
N THR A 14 29.94 -0.83 24.04
CA THR A 14 30.48 -1.72 23.01
C THR A 14 29.82 -3.11 23.04
N ASP A 15 29.63 -3.69 24.22
CA ASP A 15 28.94 -4.98 24.37
C ASP A 15 27.43 -4.88 24.09
N LEU A 16 26.80 -3.73 24.34
CA LEU A 16 25.43 -3.45 23.92
C LEU A 16 25.32 -3.47 22.39
N TYR A 17 26.26 -2.85 21.68
CA TYR A 17 26.34 -2.89 20.22
C TYR A 17 26.60 -4.30 19.68
N LYS A 18 27.54 -5.06 20.26
CA LYS A 18 27.77 -6.48 19.90
C LYS A 18 26.51 -7.33 20.08
N LYS A 19 25.74 -7.12 21.16
CA LYS A 19 24.44 -7.79 21.39
C LYS A 19 23.39 -7.38 20.34
N LYS A 20 23.25 -6.09 20.02
CA LYS A 20 22.34 -5.59 18.96
C LYS A 20 22.69 -6.21 17.60
N ILE A 21 23.95 -6.19 17.19
CA ILE A 21 24.44 -6.81 15.94
C ILE A 21 24.16 -8.31 15.92
N SER A 22 24.36 -9.01 17.05
CA SER A 22 24.09 -10.45 17.17
C SER A 22 22.59 -10.81 17.12
N LYS A 23 21.71 -9.88 17.52
CA LYS A 23 20.25 -10.03 17.36
C LYS A 23 19.84 -9.79 15.90
N LEU A 24 20.42 -8.78 15.25
CA LEU A 24 20.18 -8.47 13.84
C LEU A 24 20.66 -9.59 12.90
N LYS A 25 21.86 -10.14 13.13
CA LYS A 25 22.38 -11.32 12.40
C LYS A 25 21.48 -12.55 12.54
N ARG A 26 20.92 -12.78 13.73
CA ARG A 26 19.93 -13.86 13.95
C ARG A 26 18.64 -13.61 13.17
N PHE A 27 18.10 -12.39 13.21
CA PHE A 27 16.89 -12.02 12.47
C PHE A 27 17.06 -12.15 10.95
N ALA A 28 18.19 -11.69 10.40
CA ALA A 28 18.52 -11.85 8.98
C ALA A 28 18.63 -13.32 8.57
N LYS A 29 19.28 -14.16 9.39
CA LYS A 29 19.37 -15.62 9.15
C LYS A 29 17.99 -16.28 9.17
N ASP A 30 17.09 -15.81 10.03
CA ASP A 30 15.73 -16.32 10.15
C ASP A 30 14.84 -15.93 8.94
N ILE A 31 15.01 -14.72 8.41
CA ILE A 31 14.38 -14.28 7.13
C ILE A 31 14.87 -15.15 5.96
N ILE A 32 16.19 -15.35 5.84
CA ILE A 32 16.78 -16.16 4.77
C ILE A 32 16.31 -17.62 4.87
N TYR A 33 16.26 -18.17 6.08
CA TYR A 33 15.75 -19.52 6.33
C TYR A 33 14.28 -19.68 5.94
N LYS A 34 13.42 -18.72 6.33
CA LYS A 34 11.99 -18.71 5.94
C LYS A 34 11.80 -18.57 4.43
N ARG A 35 12.60 -17.74 3.75
CA ARG A 35 12.58 -17.62 2.27
C ARG A 35 13.02 -18.93 1.59
N SER A 36 14.05 -19.61 2.12
CA SER A 36 14.50 -20.92 1.63
C SER A 36 13.47 -22.04 1.88
N ALA A 37 12.81 -22.04 3.05
CA ALA A 37 11.77 -23.02 3.39
C ALA A 37 10.54 -22.89 2.48
N ASN A 38 10.10 -21.67 2.18
CA ASN A 38 9.04 -21.42 1.20
C ASN A 38 9.44 -21.89 -0.20
N LEU A 39 10.66 -21.62 -0.65
CA LEU A 39 11.15 -22.07 -1.96
C LEU A 39 11.16 -23.60 -2.11
N LYS A 40 11.53 -24.33 -1.05
CA LYS A 40 11.45 -25.81 -1.02
C LYS A 40 10.00 -26.32 -1.04
N ARG A 41 9.08 -25.63 -0.34
CA ARG A 41 7.66 -25.98 -0.28
C ARG A 41 6.95 -25.75 -1.62
N THR A 42 7.33 -24.72 -2.37
CA THR A 42 6.85 -24.52 -3.75
C THR A 42 7.30 -25.65 -4.68
N ARG A 43 8.55 -26.12 -4.57
CA ARG A 43 9.11 -27.18 -5.43
C ARG A 43 8.45 -28.56 -5.26
N GLN A 44 7.91 -28.89 -4.09
CA GLN A 44 7.20 -30.17 -3.88
C GLN A 44 5.77 -30.19 -4.43
N ASN A 45 5.18 -29.03 -4.71
CA ASN A 45 3.82 -28.93 -5.28
C ASN A 45 3.80 -28.94 -6.83
N THR A 46 4.95 -29.10 -7.51
CA THR A 46 5.04 -29.02 -8.99
C THR A 46 5.35 -30.36 -9.68
N THR A 47 5.33 -31.49 -8.97
CA THR A 47 5.81 -32.79 -9.49
C THR A 47 4.74 -33.87 -9.63
N TRP A 48 3.52 -33.52 -10.05
CA TRP A 48 2.51 -34.48 -10.54
C TRP A 48 1.77 -33.87 -11.74
N GLY A 49 2.07 -34.34 -12.97
CA GLY A 49 1.39 -33.87 -14.17
C GLY A 49 2.21 -33.88 -15.47
N SER A 50 2.75 -35.04 -15.86
CA SER A 50 3.24 -35.27 -17.24
C SER A 50 2.74 -36.63 -17.73
N ALA A 51 2.15 -36.65 -18.92
CA ALA A 51 1.41 -37.78 -19.50
C ALA A 51 2.34 -38.85 -20.12
N PRO A 52 1.75 -39.87 -20.78
CA PRO A 52 1.96 -39.91 -22.23
C PRO A 52 0.69 -40.14 -23.07
N LEU A 53 0.84 -39.84 -24.36
CA LEU A 53 -0.18 -39.81 -25.42
C LEU A 53 -0.42 -41.19 -26.05
N THR A 54 -1.63 -41.51 -26.50
CA THR A 54 -1.88 -42.52 -27.56
C THR A 54 -3.23 -42.32 -28.28
N THR A 55 -3.42 -43.03 -29.40
CA THR A 55 -4.26 -42.71 -30.57
C THR A 55 -5.72 -43.23 -30.54
N PRO A 56 -6.60 -42.77 -31.46
CA PRO A 56 -8.04 -43.05 -31.42
C PRO A 56 -8.47 -44.33 -32.17
N GLY A 57 -9.59 -44.94 -31.75
CA GLY A 57 -10.19 -46.10 -32.44
C GLY A 57 -11.58 -46.51 -31.94
N THR A 58 -12.53 -46.52 -32.88
CA THR A 58 -13.90 -47.09 -32.89
C THR A 58 -14.27 -48.25 -31.95
N GLY A 59 -15.51 -48.22 -31.41
CA GLY A 59 -16.22 -49.42 -30.93
C GLY A 59 -17.43 -49.15 -30.00
N ALA A 60 -18.64 -49.52 -30.45
CA ALA A 60 -19.86 -49.63 -29.62
C ALA A 60 -20.41 -51.09 -29.74
N PRO A 61 -21.56 -51.51 -29.15
CA PRO A 61 -22.44 -50.90 -28.14
C PRO A 61 -22.84 -51.88 -26.99
N ALA A 62 -23.98 -51.58 -26.30
CA ALA A 62 -24.85 -52.45 -25.48
C ALA A 62 -24.71 -52.43 -23.94
N ALA A 63 -25.76 -52.64 -23.12
CA ALA A 63 -27.22 -52.42 -23.27
C ALA A 63 -27.96 -52.65 -21.92
N LYS A 64 -29.04 -51.88 -21.64
CA LYS A 64 -30.19 -52.21 -20.72
C LYS A 64 -29.81 -52.36 -19.19
N LYS A 65 -30.69 -52.23 -18.19
CA LYS A 65 -32.13 -51.87 -18.05
C LYS A 65 -32.44 -51.44 -16.58
N GLN A 66 -33.50 -50.64 -16.39
CA GLN A 66 -34.63 -50.70 -15.40
C GLN A 66 -34.50 -51.54 -14.09
N ALA A 67 -35.21 -51.32 -12.96
CA ALA A 67 -35.99 -50.19 -12.40
C ALA A 67 -36.61 -50.58 -11.02
N ALA A 68 -36.84 -49.59 -10.14
CA ALA A 68 -37.96 -49.45 -9.18
C ALA A 68 -38.23 -50.38 -7.94
N LYS A 69 -38.32 -49.73 -6.76
CA LYS A 69 -39.49 -49.61 -5.81
C LYS A 69 -39.61 -50.39 -4.46
N LYS A 70 -40.16 -49.62 -3.48
CA LYS A 70 -40.74 -49.91 -2.13
C LYS A 70 -39.74 -50.09 -0.96
N LYS A 71 -39.76 -49.37 0.18
CA LYS A 71 -40.71 -48.51 0.96
C LYS A 71 -41.43 -49.21 2.14
N LEU A 72 -41.07 -48.84 3.38
CA LEU A 72 -41.77 -48.87 4.69
C LEU A 72 -41.02 -47.82 5.56
N THR A 73 -41.57 -46.64 5.90
CA THR A 73 -42.38 -46.26 7.09
C THR A 73 -41.69 -46.55 8.45
N ASP A 74 -41.54 -45.62 9.40
CA ASP A 74 -42.03 -44.22 9.52
C ASP A 74 -41.18 -43.44 10.59
N GLY A 75 -41.39 -42.17 10.98
CA GLY A 75 -42.44 -41.22 10.60
C GLY A 75 -42.51 -39.85 11.35
N ASN A 76 -41.66 -39.56 12.35
CA ASN A 76 -41.85 -38.42 13.28
C ASN A 76 -41.18 -37.08 12.83
N GLU A 77 -41.91 -35.97 12.93
CA GLU A 77 -41.53 -34.56 12.73
C GLU A 77 -42.53 -33.69 13.55
N PRO A 78 -42.26 -32.42 13.95
CA PRO A 78 -41.03 -31.64 13.79
C PRO A 78 -40.55 -30.92 15.08
N VAL A 79 -39.24 -30.63 15.19
CA VAL A 79 -38.75 -29.50 16.02
C VAL A 79 -37.76 -28.65 15.22
N LYS A 80 -38.15 -27.40 14.97
CA LYS A 80 -37.37 -26.43 14.19
C LYS A 80 -36.15 -25.93 14.98
N SER A 81 -34.94 -26.19 14.49
CA SER A 81 -33.73 -25.43 14.85
C SER A 81 -33.02 -24.92 13.59
N ASN A 82 -33.46 -23.76 13.10
CA ASN A 82 -32.96 -23.16 11.85
C ASN A 82 -31.77 -22.23 12.13
N SER A 83 -30.55 -22.78 12.19
CA SER A 83 -29.30 -22.01 12.38
C SER A 83 -28.33 -22.16 11.21
N LYS A 84 -28.77 -21.78 10.00
CA LYS A 84 -27.84 -21.52 8.89
C LYS A 84 -26.88 -20.39 9.30
N PRO A 85 -25.55 -20.55 9.20
CA PRO A 85 -24.61 -19.47 9.49
C PRO A 85 -24.81 -18.35 8.47
N LYS A 86 -25.39 -17.24 8.93
CA LYS A 86 -25.65 -16.05 8.14
C LYS A 86 -24.32 -15.41 7.77
N LYS A 87 -23.80 -15.69 6.56
CA LYS A 87 -22.64 -15.00 6.00
C LYS A 87 -22.94 -13.50 5.99
N THR A 88 -22.42 -12.78 6.97
CA THR A 88 -22.38 -11.33 7.02
C THR A 88 -21.42 -10.85 5.94
N SER A 89 -21.93 -10.69 4.72
CA SER A 89 -21.22 -9.96 3.67
C SER A 89 -21.06 -8.52 4.15
N THR A 90 -19.88 -8.20 4.68
CA THR A 90 -19.47 -6.82 4.92
C THR A 90 -19.67 -6.05 3.61
N PRO A 91 -20.38 -4.91 3.61
CA PRO A 91 -20.58 -4.15 2.40
C PRO A 91 -19.21 -3.70 1.89
N LYS A 92 -18.85 -4.14 0.68
CA LYS A 92 -17.63 -3.67 0.01
C LYS A 92 -17.75 -2.14 -0.14
N ALA A 93 -16.72 -1.42 0.29
CA ALA A 93 -16.71 0.04 0.18
C ALA A 93 -16.96 0.48 -1.27
N LYS A 94 -17.84 1.46 -1.46
CA LYS A 94 -18.22 1.97 -2.78
C LYS A 94 -17.00 2.63 -3.44
N LYS A 95 -16.59 2.14 -4.62
CA LYS A 95 -15.54 2.77 -5.44
C LYS A 95 -16.15 3.96 -6.19
N ILE A 96 -16.07 5.15 -5.59
CA ILE A 96 -16.57 6.40 -6.17
C ILE A 96 -15.54 6.98 -7.13
N VAL A 97 -15.95 7.30 -8.36
CA VAL A 97 -15.09 7.97 -9.35
C VAL A 97 -15.30 9.49 -9.27
N GLN A 98 -14.19 10.23 -9.16
CA GLN A 98 -14.21 11.70 -9.27
C GLN A 98 -14.39 12.13 -10.74
N PRO A 99 -15.15 13.20 -11.03
CA PRO A 99 -15.21 13.78 -12.36
C PRO A 99 -13.83 14.22 -12.85
N ILE A 100 -13.57 14.01 -14.14
CA ILE A 100 -12.34 14.42 -14.83
C ILE A 100 -12.70 15.23 -16.07
N THR A 101 -11.78 16.06 -16.53
CA THR A 101 -11.86 16.72 -17.83
C THR A 101 -11.66 15.70 -18.96
N LEU A 102 -12.56 15.74 -19.94
CA LEU A 102 -12.47 14.98 -21.18
C LEU A 102 -12.30 15.95 -22.36
N ASP A 103 -11.58 15.52 -23.40
CA ASP A 103 -11.47 16.24 -24.65
C ASP A 103 -12.73 16.06 -25.53
N MET A 104 -12.77 16.72 -26.69
CA MET A 104 -13.87 16.62 -27.66
C MET A 104 -14.09 15.20 -28.21
N THR A 105 -13.13 14.29 -28.02
CA THR A 105 -13.20 12.87 -28.42
C THR A 105 -13.59 11.94 -27.27
N GLY A 106 -13.84 12.49 -26.07
CA GLY A 106 -14.17 11.73 -24.85
C GLY A 106 -12.96 11.10 -24.16
N ARG A 107 -11.73 11.49 -24.49
CA ARG A 107 -10.51 10.98 -23.84
C ARG A 107 -10.11 11.86 -22.65
N PRO A 108 -9.49 11.31 -21.59
CA PRO A 108 -9.01 12.10 -20.47
C PRO A 108 -7.97 13.15 -20.90
N VAL A 109 -8.13 14.38 -20.40
CA VAL A 109 -7.10 15.42 -20.55
C VAL A 109 -6.09 15.30 -19.41
N PHE A 110 -4.81 15.28 -19.75
CA PHE A 110 -3.72 15.25 -18.77
C PHE A 110 -3.13 16.66 -18.55
N PRO A 111 -2.60 16.95 -17.34
CA PRO A 111 -2.54 16.07 -16.19
C PRO A 111 -3.86 15.98 -15.40
N ILE A 112 -4.16 14.80 -14.84
CA ILE A 112 -5.34 14.58 -13.99
C ILE A 112 -4.94 14.78 -12.53
N VAL A 113 -5.45 15.83 -11.89
CA VAL A 113 -5.14 16.17 -10.48
C VAL A 113 -6.19 15.58 -9.54
N LEU A 114 -5.73 14.86 -8.51
CA LEU A 114 -6.52 14.13 -7.52
C LEU A 114 -5.97 14.42 -6.11
N GLY A 115 -6.20 15.64 -5.62
CA GLY A 115 -5.63 16.12 -4.36
C GLY A 115 -4.11 16.26 -4.46
N GLY A 116 -3.36 15.54 -3.60
CA GLY A 116 -1.89 15.52 -3.60
C GLY A 116 -1.24 14.62 -4.66
N LEU A 117 -2.06 13.91 -5.44
CA LEU A 117 -1.65 13.03 -6.54
C LEU A 117 -1.94 13.71 -7.89
N THR A 118 -1.02 13.64 -8.84
CA THR A 118 -1.20 14.08 -10.22
C THR A 118 -0.82 12.96 -11.18
N ILE A 119 -1.68 12.62 -12.13
CA ILE A 119 -1.39 11.63 -13.18
C ILE A 119 -1.00 12.36 -14.47
N HIS A 120 0.16 12.01 -15.03
CA HIS A 120 0.69 12.58 -16.27
C HIS A 120 0.44 11.68 -17.49
N SER A 121 0.47 10.36 -17.28
CA SER A 121 0.20 9.36 -18.31
C SER A 121 -0.40 8.10 -17.68
N LEU A 122 -1.39 7.50 -18.35
CA LEU A 122 -1.91 6.18 -17.98
C LEU A 122 -1.05 5.02 -18.49
N GLY A 123 -0.15 5.25 -19.46
CA GLY A 123 0.61 4.19 -20.13
C GLY A 123 -0.23 3.30 -21.05
N GLU A 124 0.39 2.22 -21.51
CA GLU A 124 -0.17 1.23 -22.42
C GLU A 124 -0.38 -0.13 -21.73
N VAL A 125 -1.53 -0.76 -21.97
CA VAL A 125 -1.88 -2.03 -21.32
C VAL A 125 -1.24 -3.20 -22.05
N VAL A 126 -0.21 -3.76 -21.42
CA VAL A 126 0.46 -5.00 -21.81
C VAL A 126 -0.44 -6.19 -21.45
N SER A 127 -0.96 -6.89 -22.46
CA SER A 127 -1.93 -7.98 -22.30
C SER A 127 -1.47 -9.34 -22.84
N ASP A 128 -0.33 -9.36 -23.51
CA ASP A 128 0.38 -10.54 -23.99
C ASP A 128 1.16 -11.26 -22.87
N ARG A 129 1.62 -10.50 -21.86
CA ARG A 129 2.38 -10.99 -20.72
C ARG A 129 1.50 -11.03 -19.45
N PRO A 130 1.38 -12.18 -18.74
CA PRO A 130 0.44 -12.33 -17.64
C PRO A 130 0.83 -11.54 -16.39
N ASP A 131 2.12 -11.29 -16.15
CA ASP A 131 2.62 -10.63 -14.93
C ASP A 131 2.38 -9.10 -14.92
N TYR A 132 1.89 -8.54 -16.03
CA TYR A 132 1.50 -7.13 -16.15
C TYR A 132 0.09 -6.85 -15.62
N HIS A 133 -0.61 -7.86 -15.10
CA HIS A 133 -1.88 -7.67 -14.40
C HIS A 133 -2.14 -8.74 -13.32
N THR A 134 -2.88 -8.34 -12.30
CA THR A 134 -3.39 -9.21 -11.24
C THR A 134 -4.92 -9.32 -11.34
N GLU A 135 -5.56 -10.00 -10.39
CA GLU A 135 -7.02 -10.00 -10.31
C GLU A 135 -7.63 -8.61 -10.08
N GLU A 136 -6.90 -7.68 -9.44
CA GLU A 136 -7.45 -6.40 -8.97
C GLU A 136 -6.88 -5.16 -9.68
N LEU A 137 -5.67 -5.26 -10.23
CA LEU A 137 -4.87 -4.16 -10.75
C LEU A 137 -4.19 -4.56 -12.06
N ILE A 138 -4.07 -3.61 -12.97
CA ILE A 138 -3.26 -3.69 -14.20
C ILE A 138 -2.07 -2.74 -14.03
N PHE A 139 -0.94 -3.09 -14.63
CA PHE A 139 0.31 -2.32 -14.57
C PHE A 139 0.70 -1.85 -15.98
N PRO A 140 0.16 -0.71 -16.48
CA PRO A 140 0.45 -0.25 -17.83
C PRO A 140 1.89 0.26 -17.95
N VAL A 141 2.58 -0.09 -19.03
CA VAL A 141 3.93 0.41 -19.31
C VAL A 141 3.86 1.88 -19.71
N GLY A 142 4.73 2.72 -19.15
CA GLY A 142 4.69 4.17 -19.37
C GLY A 142 3.62 4.89 -18.54
N PHE A 143 3.00 4.22 -17.57
CA PHE A 143 2.23 4.92 -16.53
C PHE A 143 3.16 5.86 -15.78
N CYS A 144 2.74 7.12 -15.61
CA CYS A 144 3.54 8.17 -14.97
C CYS A 144 2.64 9.06 -14.12
N SER A 145 3.02 9.23 -12.85
CA SER A 145 2.35 10.13 -11.90
C SER A 145 3.38 10.91 -11.09
N SER A 146 2.95 11.98 -10.44
CA SER A 146 3.71 12.64 -9.39
C SER A 146 2.90 12.81 -8.12
N ARG A 147 3.56 12.64 -6.97
CA ARG A 147 2.97 12.84 -5.64
C ARG A 147 3.91 13.71 -4.80
N MET A 148 3.35 14.69 -4.11
CA MET A 148 4.11 15.57 -3.22
C MET A 148 4.26 14.93 -1.84
N TYR A 149 5.49 14.76 -1.36
CA TYR A 149 5.80 14.04 -0.13
C TYR A 149 7.11 14.55 0.53
N GLY A 150 7.53 13.96 1.66
CA GLY A 150 8.71 14.43 2.40
C GLY A 150 10.01 14.14 1.68
N SER A 151 10.97 15.06 1.69
CA SER A 151 12.29 14.88 1.04
C SER A 151 13.15 13.83 1.75
N LEU A 152 13.89 13.02 0.99
CA LEU A 152 14.83 12.03 1.54
C LEU A 152 15.94 12.67 2.39
N LYS A 153 16.39 13.88 2.04
CA LYS A 153 17.41 14.64 2.78
C LYS A 153 16.87 15.34 4.03
N ASP A 154 15.60 15.72 4.00
CA ASP A 154 14.94 16.48 5.06
C ASP A 154 13.41 16.28 4.97
N PRO A 155 12.86 15.28 5.69
CA PRO A 155 11.44 14.98 5.61
C PRO A 155 10.50 16.08 6.11
N GLU A 156 11.01 17.15 6.74
CA GLU A 156 10.24 18.34 7.09
C GLU A 156 10.10 19.36 5.94
N LYS A 157 10.74 19.07 4.79
CA LYS A 157 10.57 19.81 3.54
C LYS A 157 9.80 18.96 2.50
N LYS A 158 8.89 19.62 1.79
CA LYS A 158 8.20 19.06 0.62
C LYS A 158 9.19 18.81 -0.51
N CYS A 159 9.00 17.71 -1.22
CA CYS A 159 9.51 17.50 -2.57
C CYS A 159 8.45 16.78 -3.40
N VAL A 160 8.66 16.71 -4.70
CA VAL A 160 7.83 15.94 -5.62
C VAL A 160 8.56 14.63 -5.94
N TYR A 161 7.79 13.55 -5.94
CA TYR A 161 8.23 12.23 -6.39
C TYR A 161 7.50 11.86 -7.67
N THR A 162 8.24 11.61 -8.74
CA THR A 162 7.74 11.04 -9.98
C THR A 162 7.75 9.51 -9.88
N CYS A 163 6.59 8.87 -10.04
CA CYS A 163 6.43 7.43 -9.99
C CYS A 163 6.17 6.89 -11.41
N LYS A 164 6.90 5.87 -11.84
CA LYS A 164 6.70 5.25 -13.17
C LYS A 164 6.59 3.73 -13.12
N ILE A 165 5.81 3.18 -14.05
CA ILE A 165 5.80 1.76 -14.38
C ILE A 165 6.51 1.59 -15.73
N LEU A 166 7.57 0.80 -15.76
CA LEU A 166 8.42 0.54 -16.91
C LEU A 166 8.27 -0.90 -17.41
N ASP A 167 8.65 -1.14 -18.66
CA ASP A 167 8.76 -2.49 -19.20
C ASP A 167 10.01 -3.18 -18.62
N GLY A 168 9.82 -4.21 -17.78
CA GLY A 168 10.89 -5.03 -17.20
C GLY A 168 11.09 -6.36 -17.93
N GLY A 169 10.58 -6.50 -19.16
CA GLY A 169 10.67 -7.74 -19.93
C GLY A 169 9.59 -8.74 -19.54
N TYR A 170 9.86 -9.64 -18.60
CA TYR A 170 8.88 -10.66 -18.20
C TYR A 170 7.78 -10.10 -17.27
N SER A 171 8.13 -9.19 -16.38
CA SER A 171 7.25 -8.52 -15.41
C SER A 171 7.48 -7.00 -15.44
N PRO A 172 6.52 -6.17 -15.02
CA PRO A 172 6.72 -4.73 -14.92
C PRO A 172 7.84 -4.38 -13.92
N SER A 173 8.54 -3.27 -14.18
CA SER A 173 9.46 -2.66 -13.23
C SER A 173 8.86 -1.36 -12.70
N PHE A 174 9.06 -1.08 -11.42
CA PHE A 174 8.51 0.10 -10.76
C PHE A 174 9.65 0.99 -10.28
N GLU A 175 9.50 2.31 -10.45
CA GLU A 175 10.44 3.30 -9.92
C GLU A 175 9.72 4.47 -9.24
N ILE A 176 10.34 4.99 -8.18
CA ILE A 176 10.04 6.29 -7.59
C ILE A 176 11.31 7.14 -7.66
N VAL A 177 11.22 8.30 -8.31
CA VAL A 177 12.32 9.26 -8.48
C VAL A 177 11.97 10.54 -7.74
N ALA A 178 12.85 11.05 -6.87
CA ALA A 178 12.68 12.38 -6.30
C ALA A 178 13.20 13.42 -7.28
N ASP A 179 12.46 14.51 -7.51
CA ASP A 179 12.84 15.55 -8.47
C ASP A 179 14.22 16.18 -8.16
N ASN A 180 14.64 16.15 -6.90
CA ASN A 180 15.94 16.66 -6.42
C ASN A 180 17.08 15.61 -6.45
N GLU A 181 16.81 14.35 -6.82
CA GLU A 181 17.76 13.21 -6.80
C GLU A 181 17.52 12.25 -7.97
N LEU A 182 17.53 12.78 -9.19
CA LEU A 182 17.25 12.03 -10.43
C LEU A 182 18.20 10.85 -10.68
N GLU A 183 19.41 10.88 -10.11
CA GLU A 183 20.45 9.84 -10.28
C GLU A 183 20.22 8.58 -9.44
N TYR A 184 19.36 8.62 -8.40
CA TYR A 184 19.19 7.53 -7.44
C TYR A 184 17.73 7.06 -7.30
N PRO A 185 17.10 6.55 -8.38
CA PRO A 185 15.73 6.06 -8.37
C PRO A 185 15.54 4.91 -7.36
N LEU A 186 14.41 4.90 -6.67
CA LEU A 186 13.97 3.80 -5.83
C LEU A 186 13.26 2.77 -6.71
N VAL A 187 14.02 1.78 -7.20
CA VAL A 187 13.52 0.74 -8.12
C VAL A 187 13.10 -0.52 -7.34
N GLY A 188 12.07 -1.21 -7.83
CA GLY A 188 11.59 -2.47 -7.26
C GLY A 188 10.75 -3.32 -8.22
N GLU A 189 10.56 -4.59 -7.86
CA GLU A 189 9.71 -5.57 -8.57
C GLU A 189 8.21 -5.30 -8.35
N SER A 190 7.85 -4.54 -7.31
CA SER A 190 6.49 -4.03 -7.11
C SER A 190 6.48 -2.57 -6.66
N ALA A 191 5.38 -1.87 -6.92
CA ALA A 191 5.13 -0.53 -6.38
C ALA A 191 5.25 -0.48 -4.84
N SER A 192 4.87 -1.57 -4.16
CA SER A 192 4.91 -1.66 -2.69
C SER A 192 6.33 -1.79 -2.15
N ASP A 193 7.25 -2.41 -2.89
CA ASP A 193 8.66 -2.46 -2.53
C ASP A 193 9.30 -1.06 -2.65
N CYS A 194 9.04 -0.37 -3.76
CA CYS A 194 9.50 1.01 -3.98
C CYS A 194 9.01 1.94 -2.85
N HIS A 195 7.73 1.86 -2.50
CA HIS A 195 7.16 2.67 -1.43
C HIS A 195 7.69 2.24 -0.04
N THR A 196 7.92 0.95 0.21
CA THR A 196 8.57 0.48 1.44
C THR A 196 9.98 1.06 1.59
N LEU A 197 10.77 1.10 0.51
CA LEU A 197 12.10 1.71 0.49
C LEU A 197 12.04 3.22 0.76
N LEU A 198 11.08 3.94 0.18
CA LEU A 198 10.83 5.36 0.45
C LEU A 198 10.55 5.59 1.94
N LEU A 199 9.54 4.93 2.51
CA LEU A 199 9.15 5.08 3.92
C LEU A 199 10.30 4.73 4.88
N HIS A 200 11.09 3.71 4.54
CA HIS A 200 12.28 3.36 5.31
C HIS A 200 13.35 4.47 5.28
N LYS A 201 13.67 5.03 4.11
CA LYS A 201 14.61 6.16 4.00
C LYS A 201 14.12 7.40 4.76
N ILE A 202 12.81 7.70 4.75
CA ILE A 202 12.22 8.81 5.53
C ILE A 202 12.45 8.63 7.03
N ASN A 203 12.12 7.46 7.59
CA ASN A 203 12.36 7.16 9.01
C ASN A 203 13.86 7.19 9.36
N LEU A 204 14.74 6.71 8.46
CA LEU A 204 16.19 6.77 8.66
C LEU A 204 16.72 8.21 8.71
N SER A 205 16.20 9.09 7.83
CA SER A 205 16.59 10.51 7.76
C SER A 205 16.15 11.31 9.00
N LEU A 206 15.01 10.94 9.61
CA LEU A 206 14.54 11.51 10.88
C LEU A 206 15.26 10.93 12.11
N GLY A 207 15.77 9.70 12.03
CA GLY A 207 16.39 8.98 13.14
C GLY A 207 15.40 8.32 14.10
N PHE A 208 14.09 8.35 13.80
CA PHE A 208 13.02 7.71 14.56
C PHE A 208 11.85 7.33 13.63
N GLU A 209 11.03 6.36 14.04
CA GLU A 209 9.91 5.85 13.24
C GLU A 209 8.68 6.76 13.39
N VAL A 210 8.28 7.42 12.29
CA VAL A 210 7.07 8.28 12.20
C VAL A 210 6.00 7.72 11.27
N VAL A 211 6.39 6.85 10.34
CA VAL A 211 5.52 6.17 9.38
C VAL A 211 5.75 4.67 9.40
N SER A 212 4.68 3.89 9.29
CA SER A 212 4.81 2.44 9.17
C SER A 212 5.59 2.11 7.90
N THR A 213 6.57 1.20 7.99
CA THR A 213 7.35 0.73 6.84
C THR A 213 6.56 -0.24 5.93
N ARG A 214 5.26 -0.46 6.16
CA ARG A 214 4.41 -1.25 5.26
C ARG A 214 4.01 -0.44 4.02
N GLY A 215 4.73 -0.62 2.92
CA GLY A 215 4.46 0.09 1.66
C GLY A 215 3.03 -0.10 1.13
N ARG A 216 2.38 1.03 0.85
CA ARG A 216 1.09 1.17 0.15
C ARG A 216 1.34 1.60 -1.29
N GLY A 217 2.00 0.74 -2.07
CA GLY A 217 2.56 1.10 -3.37
C GLY A 217 1.53 1.57 -4.40
N PRO A 218 0.49 0.77 -4.70
CA PRO A 218 -0.55 1.13 -5.67
C PRO A 218 -1.24 2.46 -5.37
N GLU A 219 -1.46 2.77 -4.09
CA GLU A 219 -2.05 4.04 -3.66
C GLU A 219 -1.06 5.21 -3.81
N PHE A 220 0.21 5.02 -3.45
CA PHE A 220 1.23 6.06 -3.60
C PHE A 220 1.45 6.43 -5.08
N PHE A 221 1.59 5.42 -5.95
CA PHE A 221 1.67 5.61 -7.40
C PHE A 221 0.35 6.13 -7.99
N GLY A 222 -0.79 5.83 -7.35
CA GLY A 222 -2.11 6.32 -7.72
C GLY A 222 -2.90 5.47 -8.72
N PHE A 223 -2.32 4.41 -9.30
CA PHE A 223 -3.03 3.55 -10.26
C PHE A 223 -4.15 2.71 -9.62
N SER A 224 -4.16 2.55 -8.28
CA SER A 224 -5.30 1.96 -7.57
C SER A 224 -6.41 2.97 -7.20
N HIS A 225 -6.20 4.27 -7.41
CA HIS A 225 -7.24 5.28 -7.13
C HIS A 225 -8.48 5.00 -8.01
N PRO A 226 -9.72 5.02 -7.48
CA PRO A 226 -10.91 4.55 -8.21
C PRO A 226 -11.09 5.18 -9.59
N THR A 227 -10.89 6.50 -9.73
CA THR A 227 -10.91 7.20 -11.03
C THR A 227 -9.91 6.60 -12.02
N ILE A 228 -8.68 6.36 -11.59
CA ILE A 228 -7.58 5.91 -12.45
C ILE A 228 -7.73 4.44 -12.79
N LEU A 229 -8.16 3.61 -11.83
CA LEU A 229 -8.50 2.20 -12.06
C LEU A 229 -9.63 2.07 -13.09
N ASN A 230 -10.65 2.96 -13.06
CA ASN A 230 -11.70 3.01 -14.08
C ASN A 230 -11.19 3.42 -15.47
N LEU A 231 -10.22 4.35 -15.53
CA LEU A 231 -9.60 4.76 -16.79
C LEU A 231 -8.74 3.65 -17.40
N ILE A 232 -7.86 3.03 -16.61
CA ILE A 232 -7.06 1.86 -17.03
C ILE A 232 -8.00 0.71 -17.45
N GLN A 233 -9.11 0.50 -16.73
CA GLN A 233 -10.10 -0.50 -17.12
C GLN A 233 -10.76 -0.20 -18.49
N SER A 234 -10.86 1.07 -18.85
CA SER A 234 -11.43 1.54 -20.12
C SER A 234 -10.41 1.61 -21.26
N SER A 235 -9.12 1.43 -20.98
CA SER A 235 -8.05 1.50 -21.98
C SER A 235 -8.08 0.33 -22.99
N PRO A 236 -7.57 0.55 -24.23
CA PRO A 236 -7.32 -0.53 -25.18
C PRO A 236 -6.43 -1.63 -24.57
N GLY A 237 -6.64 -2.88 -24.97
CA GLY A 237 -5.87 -4.03 -24.44
C GLY A 237 -6.48 -4.67 -23.19
N THR A 238 -7.08 -3.90 -22.27
CA THR A 238 -7.61 -4.42 -20.98
C THR A 238 -8.54 -5.63 -21.10
N ARG A 239 -9.37 -5.71 -22.15
CA ARG A 239 -10.26 -6.87 -22.38
C ARG A 239 -9.53 -8.20 -22.63
N LYS A 240 -8.22 -8.16 -22.94
CA LYS A 240 -7.36 -9.34 -23.16
C LYS A 240 -6.63 -9.79 -21.89
N CYS A 241 -6.63 -9.00 -20.81
CA CYS A 241 -6.01 -9.35 -19.53
C CYS A 241 -6.82 -10.46 -18.83
N THR A 242 -6.46 -11.71 -19.06
CA THR A 242 -7.27 -12.90 -18.69
C THR A 242 -7.51 -13.06 -17.19
N ASN A 243 -6.57 -12.63 -16.34
CA ASN A 243 -6.70 -12.77 -14.89
C ASN A 243 -7.46 -11.60 -14.23
N TYR A 244 -7.64 -10.48 -14.94
CA TYR A 244 -8.14 -9.23 -14.38
C TYR A 244 -9.67 -9.23 -14.17
N LYS A 245 -10.12 -8.92 -12.94
CA LYS A 245 -11.54 -8.88 -12.57
C LYS A 245 -12.06 -7.45 -12.62
N TRP A 246 -12.96 -7.21 -13.58
CA TRP A 246 -13.54 -5.90 -13.82
C TRP A 246 -14.26 -5.35 -12.58
N SER A 247 -13.82 -4.19 -12.12
CA SER A 247 -14.45 -3.43 -11.04
C SER A 247 -15.69 -2.70 -11.54
N ARG A 248 -16.73 -2.64 -10.70
CA ARG A 248 -17.84 -1.69 -10.86
C ARG A 248 -17.50 -0.41 -10.10
N PHE A 249 -17.84 0.72 -10.71
CA PHE A 249 -17.64 2.04 -10.17
C PHE A 249 -18.98 2.77 -10.11
N GLU A 250 -19.15 3.60 -9.09
CA GLU A 250 -20.35 4.43 -8.92
C GLU A 250 -19.92 5.88 -9.12
N GLY A 251 -20.40 6.51 -10.20
CA GLY A 251 -20.00 7.87 -10.58
C GLY A 251 -21.07 8.88 -10.20
N HIS A 252 -20.66 10.03 -9.69
CA HIS A 252 -21.39 11.25 -10.02
C HIS A 252 -21.12 11.56 -11.49
N SER A 253 -22.17 11.89 -12.24
CA SER A 253 -22.13 12.12 -13.68
C SER A 253 -21.00 13.07 -14.09
N VAL A 254 -20.26 12.69 -15.14
CA VAL A 254 -19.31 13.56 -15.84
C VAL A 254 -19.95 14.91 -16.17
N LEU A 255 -19.30 16.00 -15.77
CA LEU A 255 -19.73 17.35 -16.13
C LEU A 255 -19.01 17.79 -17.40
N ASN A 256 -19.76 17.92 -18.50
CA ASN A 256 -19.26 18.58 -19.70
C ASN A 256 -19.05 20.07 -19.41
N TYR A 257 -17.81 20.54 -19.53
CA TYR A 257 -17.43 21.91 -19.14
C TYR A 257 -18.01 23.00 -20.06
N GLU A 258 -18.53 22.63 -21.24
CA GLU A 258 -19.28 23.50 -22.17
C GLU A 258 -20.52 24.15 -21.53
N LEU A 259 -21.10 23.57 -20.47
CA LEU A 259 -22.30 24.11 -19.81
C LEU A 259 -22.04 24.89 -18.50
N SER A 260 -20.81 24.91 -17.98
CA SER A 260 -20.51 25.63 -16.74
C SER A 260 -20.20 27.12 -16.96
N MET A 261 -19.63 27.46 -18.13
CA MET A 261 -19.11 28.80 -18.40
C MET A 261 -20.22 29.86 -18.66
N THR A 262 -21.38 29.45 -19.15
CA THR A 262 -22.53 30.33 -19.43
C THR A 262 -23.38 30.68 -18.19
N LEU A 263 -23.24 29.95 -17.08
CA LEU A 263 -24.01 30.19 -15.85
C LEU A 263 -23.27 31.09 -14.83
N SER A 264 -21.95 31.27 -14.98
CA SER A 264 -21.13 31.98 -13.99
C SER A 264 -21.10 33.52 -14.13
N ILE A 265 -21.75 34.09 -15.14
CA ILE A 265 -21.84 35.56 -15.34
C ILE A 265 -23.04 36.18 -14.57
N GLY A 266 -23.98 35.35 -14.08
CA GLY A 266 -25.26 35.83 -13.53
C GLY A 266 -25.33 36.05 -12.01
N ALA A 267 -24.31 35.70 -11.21
CA ALA A 267 -24.47 35.58 -9.75
C ALA A 267 -23.30 36.15 -8.91
N LEU A 268 -23.07 37.47 -9.01
CA LEU A 268 -22.28 38.22 -8.02
C LEU A 268 -23.21 38.84 -6.95
N SER A 269 -23.63 38.04 -5.96
CA SER A 269 -24.03 38.56 -4.64
C SER A 269 -24.15 37.47 -3.57
N GLN A 270 -23.68 37.81 -2.37
CA GLN A 270 -23.82 37.10 -1.08
C GLN A 270 -22.94 35.87 -0.83
N GLY A 271 -22.41 35.81 0.40
CA GLY A 271 -21.31 34.91 0.79
C GLY A 271 -21.72 33.47 1.05
N SER A 272 -20.96 32.53 0.50
CA SER A 272 -21.18 31.10 0.69
C SER A 272 -20.75 30.60 2.07
N ARG A 273 -21.74 30.22 2.86
CA ARG A 273 -21.63 29.46 4.11
C ARG A 273 -21.02 28.08 3.83
N VAL A 274 -19.87 27.77 4.44
CA VAL A 274 -19.20 26.46 4.28
C VAL A 274 -20.08 25.33 4.84
N SER A 275 -20.55 24.45 3.95
CA SER A 275 -21.27 23.22 4.29
C SER A 275 -20.30 22.11 4.73
N LYS A 276 -20.12 21.95 6.04
CA LYS A 276 -19.40 20.81 6.63
C LYS A 276 -20.23 19.52 6.60
N THR A 277 -20.15 18.74 5.54
CA THR A 277 -20.50 17.30 5.57
C THR A 277 -19.64 16.49 4.60
N GLY A 278 -18.64 15.81 5.13
CA GLY A 278 -17.76 14.91 4.38
C GLY A 278 -16.50 14.63 5.20
N GLU A 279 -16.23 13.37 5.54
CA GLU A 279 -14.89 13.04 6.01
C GLU A 279 -13.90 13.19 4.84
N PRO A 280 -12.70 13.77 5.07
CA PRO A 280 -11.67 13.81 4.03
C PRO A 280 -11.30 12.39 3.57
N PRO A 281 -10.91 12.21 2.29
CA PRO A 281 -10.47 10.93 1.75
C PRO A 281 -9.46 10.23 2.66
N THR A 282 -9.54 8.91 2.75
CA THR A 282 -8.68 8.10 3.64
C THR A 282 -7.19 8.25 3.36
N GLU A 283 -6.80 8.62 2.13
CA GLU A 283 -5.41 8.94 1.77
C GLU A 283 -4.89 10.22 2.45
N GLU A 284 -5.71 11.25 2.65
CA GLU A 284 -5.26 12.54 3.22
C GLU A 284 -4.87 12.43 4.70
N ARG A 285 -5.44 11.44 5.40
CA ARG A 285 -5.15 11.14 6.80
C ARG A 285 -3.98 10.17 6.99
N ASP A 286 -3.53 9.47 5.95
CA ASP A 286 -2.45 8.48 6.05
C ASP A 286 -1.09 9.15 5.89
N ALA A 287 -0.28 9.12 6.94
CA ALA A 287 1.06 9.67 6.94
C ALA A 287 2.00 9.03 5.91
N ALA A 288 1.69 7.83 5.38
CA ALA A 288 2.45 7.22 4.28
C ALA A 288 2.06 7.75 2.88
N LEU A 289 0.92 8.44 2.72
CA LEU A 289 0.40 8.89 1.42
C LEU A 289 0.23 10.42 1.32
N SER A 290 0.18 11.10 2.47
CA SER A 290 -0.10 12.52 2.62
C SER A 290 1.03 13.21 3.38
N TYR A 291 1.65 14.21 2.77
CA TYR A 291 2.70 15.00 3.41
C TYR A 291 2.20 15.74 4.65
N GLU A 292 0.97 16.28 4.59
CA GLU A 292 0.34 16.98 5.70
C GLU A 292 0.08 16.03 6.88
N ALA A 293 -0.15 14.74 6.63
CA ALA A 293 -0.21 13.73 7.68
C ALA A 293 1.19 13.35 8.19
N LEU A 294 2.19 13.19 7.30
CA LEU A 294 3.60 12.99 7.68
C LEU A 294 4.11 14.10 8.60
N GLN A 295 3.89 15.38 8.25
CA GLN A 295 4.29 16.52 9.09
C GLN A 295 3.65 16.47 10.48
N ARG A 296 2.36 16.16 10.58
CA ARG A 296 1.68 16.01 11.87
C ARG A 296 2.33 14.90 12.71
N SER A 297 2.66 13.75 12.10
CA SER A 297 3.38 12.67 12.78
C SER A 297 4.79 13.07 13.23
N ILE A 298 5.55 13.81 12.40
CA ILE A 298 6.89 14.31 12.76
C ILE A 298 6.80 15.28 13.94
N ILE A 299 5.89 16.26 13.89
CA ILE A 299 5.69 17.25 14.96
C ILE A 299 5.31 16.56 16.27
N PHE A 300 4.39 15.59 16.22
CA PHE A 300 3.94 14.81 17.37
C PHE A 300 5.08 13.96 17.97
N ALA A 301 5.85 13.25 17.15
CA ALA A 301 6.97 12.45 17.62
C ALA A 301 8.10 13.33 18.21
N LYS A 302 8.41 14.47 17.59
CA LYS A 302 9.37 15.44 18.12
C LYS A 302 8.93 16.01 19.47
N SER A 303 7.63 16.36 19.64
CA SER A 303 7.14 16.88 20.91
C SER A 303 7.24 15.85 22.04
N HIS A 304 6.87 14.59 21.77
CA HIS A 304 7.03 13.51 22.76
C HIS A 304 8.51 13.25 23.14
N LEU A 305 9.43 13.26 22.17
CA LEU A 305 10.87 13.10 22.45
C LEU A 305 11.44 14.26 23.29
N LEU A 306 10.92 15.48 23.14
CA LEU A 306 11.32 16.62 23.99
C LEU A 306 10.77 16.49 25.42
N THR A 307 9.53 16.04 25.58
CA THR A 307 8.93 15.78 26.90
C THR A 307 9.69 14.67 27.64
N ALA A 308 9.95 13.54 27.00
CA ALA A 308 10.69 12.42 27.61
C ALA A 308 12.10 12.83 28.07
N LYS A 309 12.85 13.59 27.26
CA LYS A 309 14.17 14.11 27.67
C LYS A 309 14.11 15.06 28.86
N LYS A 310 13.02 15.83 28.98
CA LYS A 310 12.81 16.73 30.13
C LYS A 310 12.50 15.92 31.39
N GLU A 311 11.69 14.88 31.29
CA GLU A 311 11.38 13.95 32.38
C GLU A 311 12.64 13.20 32.86
N GLU A 312 13.42 12.60 31.95
CA GLU A 312 14.72 11.97 32.25
C GLU A 312 15.68 12.94 32.97
N SER A 313 15.76 14.20 32.50
CA SER A 313 16.61 15.24 33.12
C SER A 313 16.15 15.61 34.53
N GLN A 314 14.84 15.63 34.79
CA GLN A 314 14.27 15.91 36.10
C GLN A 314 14.46 14.74 37.07
N GLU A 315 14.27 13.50 36.61
CA GLU A 315 14.54 12.30 37.41
C GLU A 315 16.02 12.18 37.79
N GLN A 316 16.95 12.46 36.86
CA GLN A 316 18.37 12.50 37.18
C GLN A 316 18.71 13.61 38.19
N LEU A 317 18.11 14.80 38.08
CA LEU A 317 18.33 15.87 39.06
C LEU A 317 17.88 15.44 40.47
N MET A 318 16.69 14.85 40.58
CA MET A 318 16.13 14.37 41.85
C MET A 318 16.93 13.20 42.43
N SER A 319 17.40 12.27 41.58
CA SER A 319 18.26 11.16 41.99
C SER A 319 19.61 11.65 42.53
N ASN A 320 20.25 12.59 41.83
CA ASN A 320 21.51 13.18 42.26
C ASN A 320 21.34 13.93 43.58
N ALA A 321 20.30 14.75 43.72
CA ALA A 321 20.00 15.47 44.96
C ALA A 321 19.79 14.52 46.15
N ASN A 322 18.99 13.45 45.97
CA ASN A 322 18.78 12.42 46.99
C ASN A 322 20.07 11.66 47.36
N THR A 323 21.01 11.52 46.43
CA THR A 323 22.30 10.86 46.67
C THR A 323 23.21 11.78 47.48
N THR A 324 23.36 13.05 47.08
CA THR A 324 24.12 14.06 47.85
C THR A 324 23.59 14.24 49.27
N LEU A 325 22.28 14.20 49.47
CA LEU A 325 21.66 14.33 50.81
C LEU A 325 21.94 13.10 51.70
N ARG A 326 22.01 11.90 51.12
CA ARG A 326 22.42 10.68 51.86
C ARG A 326 23.87 10.71 52.27
N ASP A 327 24.76 11.13 51.37
CA ASP A 327 26.20 11.21 51.66
C ASP A 327 26.48 12.22 52.80
N LEU A 328 25.76 13.34 52.82
CA LEU A 328 25.87 14.36 53.90
C LEU A 328 25.28 13.90 55.25
N LEU A 329 24.37 12.91 55.25
CA LEU A 329 23.80 12.33 56.47
C LEU A 329 24.62 11.15 57.02
N MET A 330 25.62 10.67 56.27
CA MET A 330 26.51 9.57 56.62
C MET A 330 27.93 10.03 57.02
N SER A 331 28.19 11.34 57.00
CA SER A 331 29.45 12.01 57.35
C SER A 331 29.38 12.73 58.70
#